data_AF-A0A7S2K1M0-F1
#
_entry.id   AF-A0A7S2K1M0-F1
#
_cell.length_a   1.000
_cell.length_b   1.000
_cell.length_c   1.000
_cell.angle_alpha   90.00
_cell.angle_beta   90.00
_cell.angle_gamma   90.00
#
_symmetry.space_group_name_H-M   'P 1'
#
loop_
_entity.id
_entity.type
_entity.pdbx_description
1 polymer ?
#
loop_
_entity_poly.entity_id
_entity_poly.type
_entity_poly.pdbx_seq_one_letter_code
_entity_poly.pdbx_strand_id
1 'polypeptide(L)'
;EFKPARLGVACGDCACCTRVATGRGPQRQPEAPHPQPQMWQCYGYAPGQDDAWCAKEPVVAGIRYLFAQGNGTCGVCWCCQQRVDPTYRVSQAIAATTELSATPPEAWRCHHYTSKQSDDWCRTATTHGGLEFVFTQGNGTCGLCWCCSRTIRSKVVVFSLDTRRSDPYLPLEGLAGK
;
A
#
# COMPACT_ATOMS: atom_id res chain seq x y z
N GLU A 1 4.35 -24.68 -82.10
CA GLU A 1 4.89 -24.50 -80.74
C GLU A 1 4.00 -25.25 -79.75
N PHE A 2 4.61 -26.10 -78.93
CA PHE A 2 3.95 -27.26 -78.32
C PHE A 2 3.11 -26.93 -77.06
N LYS A 3 1.99 -27.67 -76.97
CA LYS A 3 0.90 -27.66 -75.98
C LYS A 3 1.32 -28.23 -74.59
N PRO A 4 0.44 -28.12 -73.55
CA PRO A 4 0.77 -28.28 -72.13
C PRO A 4 0.75 -29.73 -71.62
N ALA A 5 1.29 -29.94 -70.40
CA ALA A 5 1.00 -31.10 -69.52
C ALA A 5 0.77 -30.54 -68.10
N ARG A 6 -0.46 -30.53 -67.57
CA ARG A 6 -1.17 -31.59 -66.81
C ARG A 6 -0.44 -32.11 -65.57
N LEU A 7 -1.12 -31.87 -64.44
CA LEU A 7 -1.36 -32.76 -63.29
C LEU A 7 -0.17 -33.46 -62.63
N GLY A 8 0.02 -33.16 -61.35
CA GLY A 8 0.77 -34.00 -60.43
C GLY A 8 0.67 -33.48 -59.00
N VAL A 9 -0.50 -33.66 -58.38
CA VAL A 9 -0.62 -33.63 -56.91
C VAL A 9 0.06 -34.88 -56.37
N ALA A 10 1.04 -34.71 -55.48
CA ALA A 10 1.42 -35.72 -54.50
C ALA A 10 1.73 -34.99 -53.19
N CYS A 11 0.82 -35.11 -52.23
CA CYS A 11 1.09 -34.76 -50.84
C CYS A 11 2.05 -35.80 -50.24
N GLY A 12 3.08 -35.36 -49.52
CA GLY A 12 3.99 -36.21 -48.75
C GLY A 12 4.56 -35.45 -47.56
N ASP A 13 3.90 -35.60 -46.41
CA ASP A 13 4.40 -35.46 -45.03
C ASP A 13 5.40 -34.36 -44.68
N CYS A 14 4.94 -33.11 -44.66
CA CYS A 14 5.44 -32.09 -43.72
C CYS A 14 4.30 -31.15 -43.31
N ALA A 15 3.84 -31.28 -42.07
CA ALA A 15 2.79 -30.48 -41.48
C ALA A 15 3.23 -29.02 -41.29
N CYS A 16 2.91 -28.11 -42.23
CA CYS A 16 3.15 -26.67 -42.05
C CYS A 16 2.20 -25.74 -42.85
N CYS A 17 0.93 -26.13 -43.06
CA CYS A 17 -0.09 -25.21 -43.58
C CYS A 17 -1.18 -25.00 -42.51
N THR A 18 -0.90 -24.15 -41.52
CA THR A 18 -1.91 -23.73 -40.55
C THR A 18 -2.65 -22.50 -41.07
N ARG A 19 -3.97 -22.59 -40.94
CA ARG A 19 -5.01 -21.63 -41.33
C ARG A 19 -4.67 -20.19 -40.94
N VAL A 20 -4.97 -19.24 -41.82
CA VAL A 20 -5.10 -17.82 -41.47
C VAL A 20 -6.30 -17.69 -40.52
N ALA A 21 -6.03 -17.72 -39.22
CA ALA A 21 -6.99 -17.36 -38.21
C ALA A 21 -7.09 -15.83 -38.17
N THR A 22 -8.26 -15.31 -38.50
CA THR A 22 -8.71 -13.95 -38.17
C THR A 22 -8.86 -13.83 -36.65
N GLY A 23 -7.75 -13.83 -35.93
CA GLY A 23 -7.71 -13.57 -34.50
C GLY A 23 -7.53 -12.08 -34.25
N ARG A 24 -8.57 -11.41 -33.73
CA ARG A 24 -8.36 -10.19 -32.92
C ARG A 24 -7.38 -10.57 -31.82
N GLY A 25 -6.15 -10.07 -31.91
CA GLY A 25 -5.22 -10.16 -30.79
C GLY A 25 -5.84 -9.53 -29.55
N PRO A 26 -5.53 -10.03 -28.34
CA PRO A 26 -5.97 -9.36 -27.12
C PRO A 26 -5.44 -7.93 -27.16
N GLN A 27 -6.35 -6.95 -27.21
CA GLN A 27 -5.96 -5.56 -27.06
C GLN A 27 -5.24 -5.45 -25.72
N ARG A 28 -3.96 -5.08 -25.74
CA ARG A 28 -3.28 -4.61 -24.53
C ARG A 28 -4.13 -3.46 -24.01
N GLN A 29 -4.73 -3.65 -22.84
CA GLN A 29 -5.36 -2.55 -22.13
C GLN A 29 -4.31 -1.44 -21.97
N PRO A 30 -4.67 -0.16 -22.10
CA PRO A 30 -3.83 0.93 -21.61
C PRO A 30 -3.55 0.62 -20.15
N GLU A 31 -2.30 0.34 -19.84
CA GLU A 31 -1.85 0.13 -18.47
C GLU A 31 -2.25 1.37 -17.69
N ALA A 32 -3.08 1.18 -16.66
CA ALA A 32 -3.48 2.29 -15.80
C ALA A 32 -2.22 3.00 -15.31
N PRO A 33 -2.18 4.35 -15.24
CA PRO A 33 -0.99 5.05 -14.78
C PRO A 33 -0.58 4.51 -13.42
N HIS A 34 0.53 3.77 -13.37
CA HIS A 34 1.16 3.40 -12.12
C HIS A 34 1.44 4.72 -11.37
N PRO A 35 1.06 4.86 -10.09
CA PRO A 35 1.40 6.03 -9.29
C PRO A 35 2.91 6.01 -9.03
N GLN A 36 3.67 6.47 -10.02
CA GLN A 36 5.11 6.66 -9.89
C GLN A 36 5.32 7.73 -8.83
N PRO A 37 6.25 7.53 -7.87
CA PRO A 37 6.66 8.59 -6.96
C PRO A 37 7.09 9.78 -7.82
N GLN A 38 6.31 10.85 -7.78
CA GLN A 38 6.58 12.05 -8.57
C GLN A 38 8.00 12.50 -8.23
N MET A 39 8.93 12.55 -9.17
CA MET A 39 10.32 12.90 -8.84
C MET A 39 10.40 14.32 -8.25
N TRP A 40 11.40 14.58 -7.40
CA TRP A 40 11.67 15.92 -6.90
C TRP A 40 12.06 16.86 -8.05
N GLN A 41 11.51 18.07 -8.04
CA GLN A 41 11.73 19.08 -9.07
C GLN A 41 12.29 20.35 -8.43
N CYS A 42 13.16 21.06 -9.16
CA CYS A 42 13.63 22.38 -8.75
C CYS A 42 12.45 23.31 -8.45
N TYR A 43 12.51 24.03 -7.33
CA TYR A 43 11.57 25.09 -7.01
C TYR A 43 12.25 26.46 -7.08
N GLY A 44 11.61 27.38 -7.80
CA GLY A 44 11.93 28.80 -7.75
C GLY A 44 11.04 29.48 -6.71
N TYR A 45 11.65 30.29 -5.86
CA TYR A 45 10.94 31.05 -4.83
C TYR A 45 9.89 31.99 -5.43
N ALA A 46 8.69 31.99 -4.86
CA ALA A 46 7.70 33.04 -5.06
C ALA A 46 8.11 34.31 -4.27
N PRO A 47 7.53 35.49 -4.58
CA PRO A 47 7.77 36.69 -3.81
C PRO A 47 7.55 36.48 -2.31
N GLY A 48 8.53 36.84 -1.49
CA GLY A 48 8.50 36.67 -0.04
C GLY A 48 8.89 35.27 0.46
N GLN A 49 9.31 34.37 -0.43
CA GLN A 49 9.91 33.09 -0.06
C GLN A 49 11.43 33.13 -0.25
N ASP A 50 12.12 32.42 0.61
CA ASP A 50 13.58 32.31 0.64
C ASP A 50 14.01 30.92 1.14
N ASP A 51 15.32 30.73 1.29
CA ASP A 51 15.87 29.49 1.84
C ASP A 51 15.35 29.18 3.25
N ALA A 52 15.07 30.20 4.06
CA ALA A 52 14.51 30.02 5.40
C ALA A 52 13.05 29.52 5.35
N TRP A 53 12.28 29.91 4.34
CA TRP A 53 10.97 29.34 4.05
C TRP A 53 11.09 27.88 3.60
N CYS A 54 12.01 27.55 2.69
CA CYS A 54 12.16 26.18 2.20
C CYS A 54 12.72 25.23 3.26
N ALA A 55 13.61 25.71 4.13
CA ALA A 55 14.19 24.94 5.23
C ALA A 55 13.17 24.53 6.30
N LYS A 56 11.97 25.16 6.33
CA LYS A 56 10.85 24.71 7.16
C LYS A 56 10.12 23.50 6.57
N GLU A 57 10.53 23.04 5.39
CA GLU A 57 9.96 21.91 4.65
C GLU A 57 8.42 21.94 4.60
N PRO A 58 7.81 23.07 4.17
CA PRO A 58 6.36 23.20 4.23
C PRO A 58 5.66 22.23 3.29
N VAL A 59 4.39 21.97 3.57
CA VAL A 59 3.45 21.34 2.63
C VAL A 59 2.35 22.34 2.31
N VAL A 60 2.31 22.81 1.07
CA VAL A 60 1.35 23.85 0.62
C VAL A 60 0.62 23.33 -0.62
N ALA A 61 -0.71 23.33 -0.57
CA ALA A 61 -1.57 22.91 -1.69
C ALA A 61 -1.20 21.53 -2.28
N GLY A 62 -0.83 20.57 -1.42
CA GLY A 62 -0.44 19.23 -1.85
C GLY A 62 0.96 19.16 -2.48
N ILE A 63 1.78 20.20 -2.35
CA ILE A 63 3.20 20.19 -2.71
C ILE A 63 4.02 20.20 -1.44
N ARG A 64 4.94 19.25 -1.30
CA ARG A 64 5.96 19.27 -0.24
C ARG A 64 7.22 19.91 -0.76
N TYR A 65 7.90 20.65 0.11
CA TYR A 65 9.16 21.30 -0.18
C TYR A 65 10.28 20.71 0.67
N LEU A 66 11.49 20.66 0.12
CA LEU A 66 12.68 20.12 0.75
C LEU A 66 13.87 21.03 0.43
N PHE A 67 14.58 21.46 1.46
CA PHE A 67 15.80 22.23 1.29
C PHE A 67 17.00 21.30 1.08
N ALA A 68 17.28 21.01 -0.19
CA ALA A 68 18.30 20.06 -0.63
C ALA A 68 19.71 20.65 -0.74
N GLN A 69 19.87 21.98 -0.63
CA GLN A 69 21.17 22.66 -0.70
C GLN A 69 22.00 22.29 -1.96
N GLY A 70 21.34 21.95 -3.08
CA GLY A 70 22.02 21.56 -4.31
C GLY A 70 22.69 20.19 -4.26
N ASN A 71 22.33 19.31 -3.33
CA ASN A 71 22.89 17.95 -3.19
C ASN A 71 22.51 16.98 -4.34
N GLY A 72 21.86 17.47 -5.39
CA GLY A 72 21.39 16.65 -6.52
C GLY A 72 19.99 16.08 -6.38
N THR A 73 19.30 16.25 -5.22
CA THR A 73 17.95 15.68 -5.00
C THR A 73 16.94 16.08 -6.08
N CYS A 74 17.02 17.32 -6.56
CA CYS A 74 16.25 17.82 -7.69
C CYS A 74 17.11 18.55 -8.73
N GLY A 75 18.36 18.13 -8.88
CA GLY A 75 19.37 18.87 -9.65
C GLY A 75 20.16 19.85 -8.78
N VAL A 76 20.60 20.98 -9.37
CA VAL A 76 21.48 21.97 -8.72
C VAL A 76 20.76 22.94 -7.79
N CYS A 77 19.43 22.88 -7.72
CA CYS A 77 18.63 23.82 -6.93
C CYS A 77 18.72 23.54 -5.43
N TRP A 78 18.62 24.60 -4.64
CA TRP A 78 18.63 24.49 -3.19
C TRP A 78 17.26 24.11 -2.62
N CYS A 79 16.18 24.56 -3.24
CA CYS A 79 14.83 24.15 -2.87
C CYS A 79 14.25 23.19 -3.90
N CYS A 80 13.71 22.08 -3.42
CA CYS A 80 13.03 21.07 -4.20
C CYS A 80 11.54 21.06 -3.85
N GLN A 81 10.70 20.78 -4.83
CA GLN A 81 9.27 20.57 -4.67
C GLN A 81 8.85 19.21 -5.21
N GLN A 82 7.79 18.66 -4.64
CA GLN A 82 7.20 17.42 -5.12
C GLN A 82 5.71 17.38 -4.83
N ARG A 83 4.92 16.90 -5.78
CA ARG A 83 3.49 16.63 -5.54
C ARG A 83 3.34 15.50 -4.53
N VAL A 84 2.62 15.77 -3.46
CA VAL A 84 2.15 14.77 -2.52
C VAL A 84 0.90 14.16 -3.13
N ASP A 85 1.05 13.02 -3.79
CA ASP A 85 -0.09 12.22 -4.19
C ASP A 85 -0.67 11.52 -2.94
N PRO A 86 -1.92 11.82 -2.53
CA PRO A 86 -2.52 11.20 -1.35
C PRO A 86 -2.63 9.67 -1.51
N THR A 87 -2.87 9.20 -2.74
CA THR A 87 -2.96 7.78 -3.04
C THR A 87 -1.61 7.10 -2.90
N TYR A 88 -0.50 7.75 -3.31
CA TYR A 88 0.84 7.21 -3.10
C TYR A 88 1.20 7.08 -1.62
N ARG A 89 0.80 8.03 -0.77
CA ARG A 89 1.02 7.92 0.68
C ARG A 89 0.25 6.77 1.30
N VAL A 90 -1.01 6.60 0.90
CA VAL A 90 -1.83 5.47 1.33
C VAL A 90 -1.24 4.16 0.81
N SER A 91 -0.83 4.08 -0.45
CA SER A 91 -0.16 2.90 -1.02
C SER A 91 1.17 2.59 -0.34
N GLN A 92 1.99 3.59 -0.02
CA GLN A 92 3.24 3.41 0.72
C GLN A 92 2.99 2.97 2.16
N ALA A 93 1.99 3.53 2.83
CA ALA A 93 1.59 3.10 4.16
C ALA A 93 1.04 1.67 4.15
N ILE A 94 0.22 1.31 3.17
CA ILE A 94 -0.29 -0.05 2.97
C ILE A 94 0.87 -1.00 2.67
N ALA A 95 1.81 -0.64 1.80
CA ALA A 95 2.99 -1.44 1.48
C ALA A 95 3.86 -1.65 2.72
N ALA A 96 4.14 -0.60 3.49
CA ALA A 96 4.88 -0.69 4.75
C ALA A 96 4.15 -1.57 5.78
N THR A 97 2.82 -1.50 5.87
CA THR A 97 2.04 -2.43 6.72
C THR A 97 2.01 -3.85 6.18
N THR A 98 2.12 -4.05 4.87
CA THR A 98 2.16 -5.38 4.24
C THR A 98 3.51 -6.04 4.51
N GLU A 99 4.61 -5.29 4.42
CA GLU A 99 5.94 -5.77 4.83
C GLU A 99 5.99 -6.05 6.33
N LEU A 100 5.35 -5.23 7.16
CA LEU A 100 5.18 -5.52 8.60
C LEU A 100 4.20 -6.67 8.88
N SER A 101 3.37 -7.07 7.92
CA SER A 101 2.47 -8.23 8.04
C SER A 101 3.07 -9.51 7.44
N ALA A 102 4.24 -9.44 6.81
CA ALA A 102 4.85 -10.58 6.10
C ALA A 102 5.66 -11.53 6.99
N THR A 103 5.93 -11.19 8.25
CA THR A 103 6.44 -12.20 9.19
C THR A 103 5.24 -12.96 9.76
N PRO A 104 5.26 -14.30 9.74
CA PRO A 104 4.21 -15.10 10.35
C PRO A 104 4.01 -14.73 11.83
N PRO A 105 2.77 -14.85 12.35
CA PRO A 105 2.52 -14.68 13.77
C PRO A 105 3.45 -15.61 14.56
N GLU A 106 3.95 -15.11 15.70
CA GLU A 106 4.84 -15.88 16.54
C GLU A 106 4.18 -17.20 16.96
N ALA A 107 4.98 -18.27 17.02
CA ALA A 107 4.49 -19.57 17.47
C ALA A 107 3.93 -19.47 18.89
N TRP A 108 2.85 -20.20 19.16
CA TRP A 108 2.26 -20.31 20.48
C TRP A 108 3.28 -20.84 21.48
N ARG A 109 3.32 -20.23 22.68
CA ARG A 109 4.15 -20.66 23.80
C ARG A 109 3.34 -20.70 25.09
N CYS A 110 3.83 -21.45 26.06
CA CYS A 110 3.24 -21.46 27.39
C CYS A 110 3.17 -20.05 27.97
N HIS A 111 1.97 -19.66 28.40
CA HIS A 111 1.79 -18.43 29.16
C HIS A 111 2.14 -18.66 30.63
N HIS A 112 2.96 -17.79 31.18
CA HIS A 112 3.25 -17.81 32.61
C HIS A 112 2.27 -16.88 33.33
N TYR A 113 1.41 -17.45 34.17
CA TYR A 113 0.47 -16.68 34.97
C TYR A 113 1.19 -15.67 35.87
N THR A 114 0.67 -14.46 35.93
CA THR A 114 1.03 -13.48 36.96
C THR A 114 0.11 -13.65 38.17
N SER A 115 0.42 -12.99 39.30
CA SER A 115 -0.29 -13.15 40.58
C SER A 115 -1.80 -12.88 40.56
N LYS A 116 -2.35 -12.33 39.46
CA LYS A 116 -3.77 -12.07 39.27
C LYS A 116 -4.41 -12.89 38.13
N GLN A 117 -3.66 -13.79 37.52
CA GLN A 117 -4.12 -14.57 36.38
C GLN A 117 -4.30 -16.03 36.78
N SER A 118 -5.40 -16.62 36.33
CA SER A 118 -5.80 -18.01 36.57
C SER A 118 -6.23 -18.67 35.26
N ASP A 119 -6.56 -19.96 35.31
CA ASP A 119 -7.16 -20.67 34.17
C ASP A 119 -8.48 -20.05 33.71
N ASP A 120 -9.30 -19.57 34.64
CA ASP A 120 -10.54 -18.85 34.31
C ASP A 120 -10.26 -17.51 33.61
N TRP A 121 -9.18 -16.83 34.02
CA TRP A 121 -8.69 -15.67 33.27
C TRP A 121 -8.26 -16.08 31.86
N CYS A 122 -7.48 -17.16 31.69
CA CYS A 122 -7.01 -17.56 30.36
C CYS A 122 -8.15 -17.94 29.40
N ARG A 123 -9.22 -18.56 29.92
CA ARG A 123 -10.43 -18.88 29.11
C ARG A 123 -11.12 -17.64 28.55
N THR A 124 -10.98 -16.49 29.22
CA THR A 124 -11.69 -15.26 28.87
C THR A 124 -10.78 -14.17 28.32
N ALA A 125 -9.48 -14.25 28.55
CA ALA A 125 -8.48 -13.31 28.07
C ALA A 125 -8.17 -13.55 26.59
N THR A 126 -9.07 -13.17 25.68
CA THR A 126 -8.79 -13.28 24.24
C THR A 126 -7.58 -12.46 23.83
N THR A 127 -7.42 -11.26 24.39
CA THR A 127 -6.27 -10.38 24.11
C THR A 127 -5.97 -9.47 25.29
N HIS A 128 -4.70 -9.36 25.69
CA HIS A 128 -4.25 -8.48 26.76
C HIS A 128 -2.78 -8.11 26.58
N GLY A 129 -2.45 -6.82 26.65
CA GLY A 129 -1.05 -6.35 26.62
C GLY A 129 -0.29 -6.69 25.34
N GLY A 130 -0.96 -6.72 24.18
CA GLY A 130 -0.34 -7.08 22.90
C GLY A 130 -0.09 -8.58 22.72
N LEU A 131 -0.63 -9.41 23.62
CA LEU A 131 -0.65 -10.86 23.49
C LEU A 131 -2.09 -11.34 23.24
N GLU A 132 -2.22 -12.36 22.40
CA GLU A 132 -3.43 -13.19 22.31
C GLU A 132 -3.23 -14.43 23.17
N PHE A 133 -4.30 -14.89 23.82
CA PHE A 133 -4.28 -16.09 24.63
C PHE A 133 -5.32 -17.09 24.16
N VAL A 134 -5.00 -18.37 24.36
CA VAL A 134 -5.92 -19.47 24.14
C VAL A 134 -5.74 -20.51 25.24
N PHE A 135 -6.86 -20.95 25.81
CA PHE A 135 -6.89 -22.03 26.78
C PHE A 135 -7.01 -23.36 26.04
N THR A 136 -6.02 -24.24 26.21
CA THR A 136 -5.83 -25.44 25.38
C THR A 136 -5.87 -26.73 26.17
N GLN A 137 -5.92 -26.64 27.51
CA GLN A 137 -5.92 -27.80 28.41
C GLN A 137 -4.75 -28.77 28.16
N GLY A 138 -3.61 -28.27 27.68
CA GLY A 138 -2.43 -29.11 27.44
C GLY A 138 -2.52 -29.98 26.18
N ASN A 139 -3.36 -29.62 25.20
CA ASN A 139 -3.52 -30.36 23.94
C ASN A 139 -2.28 -30.34 23.00
N GLY A 140 -1.15 -29.79 23.44
CA GLY A 140 0.08 -29.69 22.65
C GLY A 140 0.23 -28.40 21.83
N THR A 141 -0.77 -27.52 21.75
CA THR A 141 -0.71 -26.26 20.96
C THR A 141 0.51 -25.40 21.30
N CYS A 142 0.92 -25.38 22.57
CA CYS A 142 2.11 -24.69 23.04
C CYS A 142 2.94 -25.53 24.03
N GLY A 143 2.85 -26.86 23.92
CA GLY A 143 3.37 -27.80 24.92
C GLY A 143 2.29 -28.31 25.88
N LEU A 144 2.70 -28.71 27.09
CA LEU A 144 1.82 -29.32 28.11
C LEU A 144 1.03 -28.30 28.96
N CYS A 145 1.23 -27.01 28.70
CA CYS A 145 0.61 -25.93 29.45
C CYS A 145 -0.85 -25.75 29.05
N TRP A 146 -1.68 -25.32 30.00
CA TRP A 146 -3.09 -25.11 29.74
C TRP A 146 -3.42 -23.75 29.12
N CYS A 147 -2.55 -22.76 29.33
CA CYS A 147 -2.68 -21.44 28.73
C CYS A 147 -1.54 -21.18 27.76
N CYS A 148 -1.89 -20.86 26.52
CA CYS A 148 -0.96 -20.49 25.48
C CYS A 148 -1.07 -19.01 25.20
N SER A 149 0.05 -18.35 24.92
CA SER A 149 0.09 -16.97 24.45
C SER A 149 0.99 -16.82 23.25
N ARG A 150 0.77 -15.75 22.49
CA ARG A 150 1.65 -15.28 21.42
C ARG A 150 1.49 -13.78 21.24
N THR A 151 2.50 -13.13 20.67
CA THR A 151 2.39 -11.73 20.27
C THR A 151 1.40 -11.55 19.14
N ILE A 152 0.48 -10.59 19.31
CA ILE A 152 -0.35 -10.11 18.20
C ILE A 152 0.31 -8.91 17.55
N ARG A 153 0.34 -8.92 16.22
CA ARG A 153 0.64 -7.70 15.47
C ARG A 153 -0.61 -6.85 15.47
N SER A 154 -0.58 -5.71 16.16
CA SER A 154 -1.62 -4.71 16.07
C SER A 154 -1.87 -4.41 14.59
N LYS A 155 -3.05 -4.78 14.06
CA LYS A 155 -3.46 -4.30 12.75
C LYS A 155 -3.53 -2.79 12.86
N VAL A 156 -2.61 -2.09 12.21
CA VAL A 156 -2.69 -0.65 12.05
C VAL A 156 -3.91 -0.39 11.17
N VAL A 157 -5.06 -0.17 11.80
CA VAL A 157 -6.20 0.44 11.15
C VAL A 157 -5.83 1.90 10.93
N VAL A 158 -5.47 2.23 9.70
CA VAL A 158 -5.32 3.62 9.28
C VAL A 158 -6.71 4.24 9.32
N PHE A 159 -7.07 4.83 10.47
CA PHE A 159 -8.22 5.73 10.54
C PHE A 159 -7.91 6.89 9.60
N SER A 160 -8.65 7.00 8.50
CA SER A 160 -8.59 8.14 7.60
C SER A 160 -8.93 9.40 8.40
N LEU A 161 -7.90 10.12 8.84
CA LEU A 161 -8.01 11.45 9.44
C LEU A 161 -8.27 12.49 8.34
N ASP A 162 -9.36 12.35 7.58
CA ASP A 162 -9.74 13.36 6.58
C ASP A 162 -11.26 13.46 6.38
N THR A 163 -12.01 13.48 7.48
CA THR A 163 -13.41 13.95 7.47
C THR A 163 -13.72 15.03 8.49
N ARG A 164 -12.71 15.80 8.92
CA ARG A 164 -12.96 17.10 9.58
C ARG A 164 -12.22 18.22 8.87
N ARG A 165 -12.51 18.40 7.59
CA ARG A 165 -12.49 19.74 7.02
C ARG A 165 -13.80 20.38 7.44
N SER A 166 -13.70 21.28 8.41
CA SER A 166 -14.70 22.30 8.69
C SER A 166 -15.23 22.83 7.36
N ASP A 167 -16.51 22.59 7.11
CA ASP A 167 -17.24 23.12 5.97
C ASP A 167 -17.57 24.60 6.31
N PRO A 168 -16.96 25.60 5.65
CA PRO A 168 -17.26 27.00 5.92
C PRO A 168 -18.48 27.51 5.13
N TYR A 169 -19.31 26.62 4.55
CA TYR A 169 -20.45 27.01 3.70
C TYR A 169 -21.78 26.36 4.10
N LEU A 170 -22.08 26.30 5.40
CA LEU A 170 -23.48 26.24 5.83
C LEU A 170 -23.97 27.65 6.18
N PRO A 171 -24.90 28.24 5.39
CA PRO A 171 -25.55 29.48 5.75
C PRO A 171 -26.36 29.28 7.04
N LEU A 172 -26.02 30.03 8.08
CA LEU A 172 -26.85 30.24 9.26
C LEU A 172 -28.02 31.15 8.87
N GLU A 173 -29.13 30.56 8.42
CA GLU A 173 -30.39 31.25 8.29
C GLU A 173 -31.43 30.61 9.23
N GLY A 174 -31.83 31.37 10.26
CA GLY A 174 -33.21 31.35 10.72
C GLY A 174 -33.58 30.47 11.91
N LEU A 175 -33.12 30.80 13.11
CA LEU A 175 -33.97 30.67 14.31
C LEU A 175 -33.84 31.94 15.17
N ALA A 176 -34.42 33.02 14.66
CA ALA A 176 -34.89 34.13 15.47
C ALA A 176 -36.42 34.04 15.55
N GLY A 177 -36.95 33.93 16.77
CA GLY A 177 -38.21 34.56 17.10
C GLY A 177 -39.35 33.67 17.58
N LYS A 178 -39.54 33.77 18.90
CA LYS A 178 -40.80 33.70 19.68
C LYS A 178 -41.27 32.34 20.16
#